data_AF-A0A821IM28-F1
#
_entry.id   AF-A0A821IM28-F1
#
_cell.length_a   1.000
_cell.length_b   1.000
_cell.length_c   1.000
_cell.angle_alpha   90.00
_cell.angle_beta   90.00
_cell.angle_gamma   90.00
#
_symmetry.space_group_name_H-M   'P 1'
#
loop_
_entity.id
_entity.type
_entity.pdbx_description
1 polymer ?
#
loop_
_entity_poly.entity_id
_entity_poly.type
_entity_poly.pdbx_seq_one_letter_code
_entity_poly.pdbx_strand_id
1 'polypeptide(L)'
;MLLFRIRDKKQDMHGLEPSDYELRIKNSWLWEELYNVRNFRPSFATPLGIFGGIIYTALYFFPFRGREPFTLRNRKSDHATLKKAKDCTPIQYPKPDNKISFDLLSSVALTNTNHD
;
A
#
# COMPACT_ATOMS: atom_id res chain seq x y z
N MET A 1 55.05 -14.59 34.99
CA MET A 1 53.69 -14.32 35.49
C MET A 1 52.90 -13.71 34.35
N LEU A 2 52.12 -14.58 33.69
CA LEU A 2 51.07 -14.42 32.66
C LEU A 2 50.96 -13.10 31.86
N LEU A 3 51.38 -13.16 30.59
CA LEU A 3 51.00 -12.27 29.50
C LEU A 3 49.50 -12.46 29.15
N PHE A 4 48.69 -11.42 29.33
CA PHE A 4 47.30 -11.39 28.87
C PHE A 4 47.24 -11.31 27.34
N ARG A 5 46.91 -12.43 26.70
CA ARG A 5 46.65 -12.52 25.26
C ARG A 5 45.17 -12.24 25.00
N ILE A 6 44.85 -11.00 24.63
CA ILE A 6 43.53 -10.62 24.12
C ILE A 6 43.32 -11.38 22.81
N ARG A 7 42.38 -12.32 22.80
CA ARG A 7 41.88 -12.97 21.58
C ARG A 7 40.94 -11.97 20.90
N ASP A 8 41.41 -11.32 19.84
CA ASP A 8 40.53 -10.65 18.89
C ASP A 8 39.64 -11.71 18.23
N LYS A 9 38.42 -11.88 18.74
CA LYS A 9 37.36 -12.56 18.00
C LYS A 9 36.97 -11.63 16.85
N LYS A 10 37.51 -11.91 15.67
CA LYS A 10 37.04 -11.35 14.40
C LYS A 10 35.55 -11.74 14.27
N GLN A 11 34.67 -10.77 14.45
CA GLN A 11 33.24 -10.93 14.30
C GLN A 11 32.95 -10.79 12.81
N ASP A 12 32.70 -11.92 12.14
CA ASP A 12 32.30 -11.90 10.73
C ASP A 12 30.96 -11.19 10.62
N MET A 13 30.98 -10.00 10.01
CA MET A 13 29.83 -9.10 9.89
C MET A 13 28.89 -9.60 8.79
N HIS A 14 28.24 -10.74 9.04
CA HIS A 14 27.04 -11.11 8.33
C HIS A 14 25.90 -10.23 8.85
N GLY A 15 25.17 -9.58 7.94
CA GLY A 15 23.97 -8.84 8.32
C GLY A 15 23.03 -9.75 9.09
N LEU A 16 22.51 -9.26 10.22
CA LEU A 16 21.52 -9.98 11.01
C LEU A 16 20.26 -10.16 10.15
N GLU A 17 19.94 -11.40 9.77
CA GLU A 17 18.68 -11.73 9.12
C GLU A 17 17.63 -12.01 10.21
N PRO A 18 16.61 -11.18 10.38
CA PRO A 18 15.60 -11.37 11.41
C PRO A 18 14.55 -12.38 10.96
N SER A 19 14.89 -13.67 10.94
CA SER A 19 14.00 -14.77 10.51
C SER A 19 12.66 -14.81 11.25
N ASP A 20 12.65 -14.43 12.53
CA ASP A 20 11.46 -14.47 13.38
C ASP A 20 10.51 -13.29 13.15
N TYR A 21 10.94 -12.24 12.43
CA TYR A 21 10.15 -11.02 12.24
C TYR A 21 8.81 -11.32 11.54
N GLU A 22 8.83 -12.08 10.45
CA GLU A 22 7.62 -12.42 9.70
C GLU A 22 6.63 -13.23 10.55
N LEU A 23 7.13 -14.18 11.33
CA LEU A 23 6.30 -14.99 12.23
C LEU A 23 5.61 -14.13 13.28
N ARG A 24 6.35 -13.18 13.88
CA ARG A 24 5.79 -12.26 14.87
C ARG A 24 4.73 -11.34 14.29
N ILE A 25 4.89 -10.89 13.05
CA ILE A 25 3.85 -10.12 12.34
C ILE A 25 2.61 -10.98 12.11
N LYS A 26 2.76 -12.20 11.59
CA LYS A 26 1.62 -13.11 11.34
C LYS A 26 0.84 -13.49 12.59
N ASN A 27 1.52 -13.55 13.74
CA ASN A 27 0.91 -13.86 15.04
C ASN A 27 0.42 -12.60 15.79
N SER A 28 0.54 -11.41 15.20
CA SER A 28 0.09 -10.17 15.81
C SER A 28 -1.33 -9.83 15.38
N TRP A 29 -1.99 -8.98 16.17
CA TRP A 29 -3.31 -8.41 15.87
C TRP A 29 -3.36 -7.71 14.50
N LEU A 30 -2.22 -7.17 14.03
CA LEU A 30 -2.10 -6.51 12.73
C LEU A 30 -2.43 -7.46 11.57
N TRP A 31 -1.96 -8.70 11.65
CA TRP A 31 -2.22 -9.69 10.60
C TRP A 31 -3.70 -10.05 10.53
N GLU A 32 -4.34 -10.23 11.70
CA GLU A 32 -5.78 -10.48 11.77
C GLU A 32 -6.59 -9.30 11.19
N GLU A 33 -6.23 -8.06 11.51
CA GLU A 33 -6.89 -6.87 10.97
C GLU A 33 -6.75 -6.79 9.45
N LEU A 34 -5.53 -6.90 8.93
CA LEU A 34 -5.26 -6.87 7.49
C LEU A 34 -5.97 -8.02 6.76
N TYR A 35 -6.01 -9.20 7.37
CA TYR A 35 -6.70 -10.37 6.80
C TYR A 35 -8.21 -10.15 6.73
N ASN A 36 -8.82 -9.51 7.73
CA ASN A 36 -10.25 -9.21 7.74
C ASN A 36 -10.62 -8.21 6.63
N VAL A 37 -9.75 -7.25 6.30
CA VAL A 37 -10.01 -6.24 5.27
C VAL A 37 -9.46 -6.58 3.87
N ARG A 38 -8.88 -7.79 3.69
CA ARG A 38 -8.14 -8.18 2.48
C ARG A 38 -8.89 -8.01 1.16
N ASN A 39 -10.22 -8.11 1.19
CA ASN A 39 -11.09 -8.06 0.01
C ASN A 39 -11.65 -6.68 -0.31
N PHE A 40 -11.43 -5.66 0.54
CA PHE A 40 -11.95 -4.31 0.32
C PHE A 40 -11.45 -3.73 -1.00
N ARG A 41 -10.15 -3.46 -1.14
CA ARG A 41 -9.60 -2.79 -2.34
C ARG A 41 -9.89 -3.57 -3.64
N PRO A 42 -9.75 -4.92 -3.67
CA PRO A 42 -10.10 -5.71 -4.85
C PRO A 42 -11.60 -5.67 -5.21
N SER A 43 -12.51 -5.50 -4.25
CA SER A 43 -13.95 -5.42 -4.54
C SER A 43 -14.31 -4.24 -5.46
N PHE A 44 -13.57 -3.12 -5.34
CA PHE A 44 -13.71 -1.94 -6.20
C PHE A 44 -13.09 -2.12 -7.59
N ALA A 45 -12.24 -3.13 -7.78
CA ALA A 45 -11.58 -3.43 -9.05
C ALA A 45 -12.43 -4.37 -9.94
N THR A 46 -13.68 -4.61 -9.57
CA THR A 46 -14.66 -5.34 -10.38
C THR A 46 -15.23 -4.46 -11.48
N PRO A 47 -15.87 -5.03 -12.54
CA PRO A 47 -16.53 -4.24 -13.58
C PRO A 47 -17.60 -3.25 -13.07
N LEU A 48 -18.12 -3.48 -11.86
CA LEU A 48 -19.11 -2.63 -11.19
C LEU A 48 -18.47 -1.43 -10.45
N GLY A 49 -17.14 -1.34 -10.41
CA GLY A 49 -16.41 -0.22 -9.82
C GLY A 49 -16.81 0.07 -8.36
N ILE A 50 -17.13 1.34 -8.09
CA ILE A 50 -17.54 1.82 -6.76
C ILE A 50 -18.77 1.08 -6.23
N PHE A 51 -19.77 0.87 -7.09
CA PHE A 51 -21.00 0.18 -6.68
C PHE A 51 -20.73 -1.28 -6.29
N GLY A 52 -19.81 -1.95 -7.00
CA GLY A 52 -19.39 -3.30 -6.65
C GLY A 52 -18.77 -3.39 -5.25
N GLY A 53 -17.91 -2.44 -4.90
CA GLY A 53 -17.30 -2.38 -3.56
C GLY A 53 -18.30 -2.06 -2.45
N ILE A 54 -19.27 -1.17 -2.71
CA ILE A 54 -20.34 -0.87 -1.75
C ILE A 54 -21.21 -2.10 -1.49
N ILE A 55 -21.68 -2.76 -2.55
CA ILE A 55 -22.51 -3.96 -2.45
C ILE A 55 -21.75 -5.08 -1.72
N TYR A 56 -20.48 -5.28 -2.06
CA TYR A 56 -19.62 -6.26 -1.36
C TYR A 56 -19.54 -5.97 0.14
N THR A 57 -19.26 -4.71 0.50
CA THR A 57 -19.11 -4.32 1.90
C THR A 57 -20.42 -4.53 2.69
N ALA A 58 -21.55 -4.19 2.09
CA ALA A 58 -22.85 -4.37 2.71
C ALA A 58 -23.24 -5.85 2.89
N LEU A 59 -23.01 -6.68 1.87
CA LEU A 59 -23.47 -8.07 1.86
C LEU A 59 -22.50 -9.05 2.54
N TYR A 60 -21.20 -8.81 2.43
CA TYR A 60 -20.18 -9.74 2.93
C TYR A 60 -19.48 -9.19 4.17
N PHE A 61 -18.95 -7.98 4.10
CA PHE A 61 -18.14 -7.48 5.21
C PHE A 61 -18.97 -7.17 6.46
N PHE A 62 -20.14 -6.55 6.33
CA PHE A 62 -20.98 -6.21 7.49
C PHE A 62 -21.46 -7.44 8.30
N PRO A 63 -22.00 -8.51 7.68
CA PRO A 63 -22.41 -9.71 8.42
C PRO A 63 -21.25 -10.65 8.79
N PHE A 64 -20.25 -10.85 7.91
CA PHE A 64 -19.19 -11.85 8.12
C PHE A 64 -17.89 -11.27 8.70
N ARG A 65 -17.75 -9.94 8.77
CA ARG A 65 -16.58 -9.23 9.30
C ARG A 65 -15.23 -9.73 8.76
N GLY A 66 -15.15 -10.04 7.47
CA GLY A 66 -13.91 -10.51 6.83
C GLY A 66 -13.65 -12.02 6.93
N ARG A 67 -14.61 -12.80 7.43
CA ARG A 67 -14.55 -14.27 7.54
C ARG A 67 -15.04 -14.98 6.27
N GLU A 68 -14.78 -14.43 5.09
CA GLU A 68 -15.16 -15.09 3.84
C GLU A 68 -14.20 -16.25 3.52
N PRO A 69 -14.66 -17.36 2.92
CA PRO A 69 -13.81 -18.49 2.55
C PRO A 69 -12.99 -18.26 1.25
N PHE A 70 -12.94 -17.03 0.75
CA PHE A 70 -12.24 -16.67 -0.47
C PHE A 70 -11.43 -15.38 -0.32
N THR A 71 -10.46 -15.19 -1.22
CA THR A 71 -9.63 -13.98 -1.29
C THR A 71 -9.61 -13.48 -2.73
N LEU A 72 -10.09 -12.26 -2.94
CA LEU A 72 -10.06 -11.58 -4.22
C LEU A 72 -8.64 -11.15 -4.56
N ARG A 73 -8.27 -11.23 -5.83
CA ARG A 73 -6.95 -10.84 -6.33
C ARG A 73 -7.06 -9.67 -7.29
N ASN A 74 -6.10 -8.76 -7.21
CA ASN A 74 -5.91 -7.73 -8.23
C ASN A 74 -5.48 -8.40 -9.54
N ARG A 75 -6.16 -8.07 -10.64
CA ARG A 75 -5.98 -8.75 -11.94
C ARG A 75 -4.80 -8.25 -12.75
N LYS A 76 -4.37 -7.00 -12.53
CA LYS A 76 -3.32 -6.32 -13.29
C LYS A 76 -2.46 -5.47 -12.36
N SER A 77 -1.17 -5.37 -12.68
CA SER A 77 -0.28 -4.40 -12.06
C SER A 77 -0.64 -2.99 -12.50
N ASP A 78 -0.44 -2.00 -11.63
CA ASP A 78 -0.89 -0.62 -11.86
C ASP A 78 -0.32 -0.01 -13.16
N HIS A 79 0.97 -0.27 -13.45
CA HIS A 79 1.63 0.20 -14.67
C HIS A 79 0.99 -0.34 -15.97
N ALA A 80 0.27 -1.46 -15.90
CA ALA A 80 -0.39 -2.11 -17.04
C ALA A 80 -1.89 -1.77 -17.16
N THR A 81 -2.39 -0.83 -16.34
CA THR A 81 -3.82 -0.44 -16.33
C THR A 81 -4.15 0.70 -17.30
N LEU A 82 -3.15 1.43 -17.80
CA LEU A 82 -3.34 2.54 -18.72
C LEU A 82 -3.82 2.07 -20.10
N LYS A 83 -4.71 2.86 -20.70
CA LYS A 83 -5.11 2.73 -22.10
C LYS A 83 -4.23 3.64 -22.98
N LYS A 84 -4.19 3.36 -24.29
CA LYS A 84 -3.48 4.24 -25.22
C LYS A 84 -4.19 5.60 -25.29
N ALA A 85 -3.42 6.68 -25.43
CA ALA A 85 -3.98 8.03 -25.49
C ALA A 85 -5.02 8.22 -26.62
N LYS A 86 -4.85 7.50 -27.74
CA LYS A 86 -5.79 7.53 -28.88
C LYS A 86 -7.17 6.93 -28.57
N ASP A 87 -7.25 6.09 -27.54
CA ASP A 87 -8.48 5.39 -27.15
C ASP A 87 -9.22 6.09 -25.99
N CYS A 88 -8.73 7.27 -25.56
CA CYS A 88 -9.25 8.02 -24.43
C CYS A 88 -9.64 9.45 -24.85
N THR A 89 -10.69 9.98 -24.24
CA THR A 89 -11.06 11.39 -24.35
C THR A 89 -10.27 12.24 -23.34
N PRO A 90 -9.56 13.30 -23.77
CA PRO A 90 -8.91 14.21 -22.84
C PRO A 90 -9.90 14.83 -21.84
N ILE A 91 -9.51 14.91 -20.58
CA ILE A 91 -10.34 15.49 -19.52
C ILE A 91 -10.08 17.00 -19.48
N GLN A 92 -11.13 17.81 -19.61
CA GLN A 92 -11.03 19.26 -19.52
C GLN A 92 -11.21 19.71 -18.07
N TYR A 93 -10.09 19.95 -17.39
CA TYR A 93 -10.09 20.48 -16.03
C TYR A 93 -10.30 22.00 -16.03
N PRO A 94 -11.11 22.54 -15.11
CA PRO A 94 -11.27 23.99 -14.96
C PRO A 94 -9.97 24.64 -14.49
N LYS A 95 -9.77 25.91 -14.84
CA LYS A 95 -8.62 26.70 -14.36
C LYS A 95 -8.73 26.91 -12.84
N PRO A 96 -7.61 26.85 -12.09
CA PRO A 96 -7.62 27.13 -10.66
C PRO A 96 -8.12 28.55 -10.34
N ASP A 97 -8.86 28.67 -9.24
CA ASP A 97 -9.51 29.90 -8.76
C ASP A 97 -8.68 30.65 -7.68
N ASN A 98 -7.56 30.08 -7.24
CA ASN A 98 -6.67 30.58 -6.19
C ASN A 98 -7.35 30.80 -4.83
N LYS A 99 -8.48 30.10 -4.59
CA LYS A 99 -9.20 30.13 -3.31
C LYS A 99 -9.42 28.72 -2.77
N ILE A 100 -9.97 27.85 -3.62
CA ILE A 100 -10.23 26.43 -3.31
C ILE A 100 -9.27 25.54 -4.11
N SER A 101 -8.94 25.97 -5.33
CA SER A 101 -8.10 25.27 -6.28
C SER A 101 -6.92 26.14 -6.68
N PHE A 102 -5.73 25.55 -6.69
CA PHE A 102 -4.47 26.25 -6.91
C PHE A 102 -3.70 25.59 -8.05
N ASP A 103 -2.79 26.33 -8.65
CA ASP A 103 -1.84 25.74 -9.60
C ASP A 103 -0.82 24.85 -8.88
N LEU A 104 -0.14 24.01 -9.67
CA LEU A 104 0.81 23.04 -9.15
C LEU A 104 2.04 23.72 -8.52
N LEU A 105 2.52 24.84 -9.07
CA LEU A 105 3.74 25.49 -8.58
C LEU A 105 3.52 26.12 -7.21
N SER A 106 2.39 26.80 -7.03
CA SER A 106 1.97 27.30 -5.70
C SER A 106 1.84 26.16 -4.70
N SER A 107 1.28 25.02 -5.13
CA SER A 107 1.14 23.83 -4.27
C SER A 107 2.49 23.24 -3.88
N VAL A 108 3.43 23.10 -4.83
CA VAL A 108 4.78 22.57 -4.58
C VAL A 108 5.59 23.50 -3.69
N ALA A 109 5.53 24.82 -3.91
CA ALA A 109 6.22 25.80 -3.05
C ALA A 109 5.83 25.67 -1.57
N LEU A 110 4.54 25.41 -1.28
CA LEU A 110 4.05 25.21 0.08
C LEU A 110 4.51 23.89 0.74
N THR A 111 4.94 22.91 -0.05
CA THR A 111 5.52 21.67 0.51
C THR A 111 6.94 21.86 1.03
N ASN A 112 7.60 22.98 0.67
CA ASN A 112 9.01 23.25 0.96
C ASN A 112 9.96 22.11 0.55
N THR A 113 9.59 21.37 -0.50
CA THR A 113 10.38 20.27 -1.03
C THR A 113 11.55 20.84 -1.83
N ASN A 114 12.77 20.62 -1.33
CA ASN A 114 14.02 21.05 -1.97
C ASN A 114 15.05 19.91 -1.86
N HIS A 115 15.95 19.83 -2.84
CA HIS A 115 17.07 18.87 -2.87
C HIS A 115 18.35 19.63 -3.20
N ASP A 116 19.48 19.23 -2.60
CA ASP A 116 20.85 19.68 -2.91
C ASP A 116 21.65 18.54 -3.57
#